data_AF-A0A9X0CMY1-F1
#
_entry.id   AF-A0A9X0CMY1-F1
#
_cell.length_a   1.000
_cell.length_b   1.000
_cell.length_c   1.000
_cell.angle_alpha   90.00
_cell.angle_beta   90.00
_cell.angle_gamma   90.00
#
_symmetry.space_group_name_H-M   'P 1'
#
loop_
_entity.id
_entity.type
_entity.pdbx_description
1 polymer ?
#
loop_
_entity_poly.entity_id
_entity_poly.type
_entity_poly.pdbx_seq_one_letter_code
_entity_poly.pdbx_strand_id
1 'polypeptide(L)'
;MMLWNSLIHSLKKVQNSQLKRTGFKTDGLAILIDRSINILSVSPIRFNDINRRVALLVHLLLPEEQEVLLMTTHLTYYSNYIHKFLRMSQIKQVNSEIESYQKKNNVQHVPVVLAGDFNGCPKDAVYNYVVEKGLCRHTKLFTIKSLA
;
A
#
# COMPACT_ATOMS: atom_id res chain seq x y z
N MET A 1 -6.10 -21.27 1.96
CA MET A 1 -5.51 -20.81 3.24
C MET A 1 -4.30 -21.63 3.70
N MET A 2 -4.26 -22.96 3.51
CA MET A 2 -3.14 -23.82 3.97
C MET A 2 -1.80 -23.59 3.26
N LEU A 3 -1.79 -23.35 1.94
CA LEU A 3 -0.54 -23.18 1.16
C LEU A 3 0.28 -21.93 1.55
N TRP A 4 -0.37 -20.91 2.11
CA TRP A 4 0.28 -19.64 2.46
C TRP A 4 1.05 -19.72 3.78
N ASN A 5 0.50 -20.44 4.76
CA ASN A 5 1.15 -20.65 6.05
C ASN A 5 2.45 -21.45 5.88
N SER A 6 2.46 -22.43 4.97
CA SER A 6 3.66 -23.22 4.64
C SER A 6 4.75 -22.37 3.96
N LEU A 7 4.37 -21.44 3.08
CA LEU A 7 5.32 -20.55 2.40
C LEU A 7 5.98 -19.57 3.39
N ILE A 8 5.18 -18.98 4.30
CA ILE A 8 5.67 -18.09 5.37
C ILE A 8 6.54 -18.88 6.38
N HIS A 9 6.18 -20.13 6.72
CA HIS A 9 7.00 -20.96 7.61
C HIS A 9 8.38 -21.29 7.03
N SER A 10 8.50 -21.41 5.70
CA SER A 10 9.81 -21.58 5.04
C SER A 10 10.63 -20.28 5.05
N LEU A 11 9.96 -19.12 5.06
CA LEU A 11 10.54 -17.78 5.16
C LEU A 11 10.71 -17.38 6.63
N LYS A 12 11.53 -18.10 7.38
CA LYS A 12 11.74 -17.89 8.84
C LYS A 12 12.15 -16.46 9.24
N LYS A 13 12.53 -15.58 8.30
CA LYS A 13 13.08 -14.24 8.53
C LYS A 13 12.10 -13.06 8.37
N VAL A 14 10.81 -13.30 8.17
CA VAL A 14 9.88 -12.23 7.72
C VAL A 14 8.67 -12.12 8.65
N GLN A 15 8.31 -10.90 9.04
CA GLN A 15 7.04 -10.55 9.70
C GLN A 15 6.03 -10.05 8.65
N ASN A 16 4.73 -10.13 8.94
CA ASN A 16 3.68 -9.74 8.00
C ASN A 16 2.75 -8.65 8.56
N SER A 17 2.26 -7.79 7.67
CA SER A 17 1.15 -6.88 7.93
C SER A 17 0.12 -7.05 6.83
N GLN A 18 -1.13 -7.34 7.20
CA GLN A 18 -2.16 -7.76 6.25
C GLN A 18 -3.46 -6.98 6.44
N LEU A 19 -4.14 -6.70 5.33
CA LEU A 19 -5.42 -6.03 5.32
C LEU A 19 -6.37 -6.65 4.31
N LYS A 20 -7.37 -7.38 4.81
CA LYS A 20 -8.46 -7.92 4.00
C LYS A 20 -9.40 -6.80 3.54
N ARG A 21 -9.92 -6.91 2.32
CA ARG A 21 -11.03 -6.07 1.83
C ARG A 21 -12.31 -6.34 2.64
N THR A 22 -13.21 -5.36 2.67
CA THR A 22 -14.44 -5.46 3.49
C THR A 22 -15.52 -6.33 2.83
N GLY A 23 -16.40 -6.91 3.65
CA GLY A 23 -17.51 -7.76 3.22
C GLY A 23 -17.12 -9.14 2.74
N PHE A 24 -17.79 -9.60 1.67
CA PHE A 24 -17.64 -10.95 1.12
C PHE A 24 -16.40 -11.14 0.23
N LYS A 25 -15.54 -10.12 0.10
CA LYS A 25 -14.29 -10.24 -0.66
C LYS A 25 -13.31 -11.13 0.11
N THR A 26 -12.64 -12.03 -0.59
CA THR A 26 -11.69 -12.99 0.00
C THR A 26 -10.24 -12.53 -0.10
N ASP A 27 -10.00 -11.47 -0.87
CA ASP A 27 -8.70 -10.94 -1.25
C ASP A 27 -8.32 -9.67 -0.44
N GLY A 28 -7.07 -9.21 -0.58
CA GLY A 28 -6.55 -8.10 0.21
C GLY A 28 -5.08 -7.75 -0.05
N LEU A 29 -4.49 -7.03 0.90
CA LEU A 29 -3.10 -6.60 0.86
C LEU A 29 -2.28 -7.34 1.89
N ALA A 30 -1.02 -7.62 1.55
CA ALA A 30 -0.02 -8.11 2.47
C ALA A 30 1.32 -7.42 2.18
N ILE A 31 2.00 -7.00 3.23
CA ILE A 31 3.40 -6.57 3.20
C ILE A 31 4.19 -7.59 4.01
N LEU A 32 5.26 -8.11 3.40
CA LEU A 32 6.24 -8.97 4.04
C LEU A 32 7.47 -8.10 4.36
N ILE A 33 7.83 -8.05 5.64
CA ILE A 33 8.86 -7.16 6.19
C ILE A 33 9.93 -8.03 6.85
N ASP A 34 11.21 -7.79 6.57
CA ASP A 34 12.29 -8.54 7.25
C ASP A 34 12.27 -8.27 8.76
N ARG A 35 12.54 -9.28 9.60
CA ARG A 35 12.52 -9.12 11.07
C ARG A 35 13.57 -8.14 11.60
N SER A 36 14.61 -7.83 10.83
CA SER A 36 15.57 -6.77 11.19
C SER A 36 14.97 -5.36 11.11
N ILE A 37 13.78 -5.20 10.51
CA ILE A 37 13.08 -3.93 10.37
C ILE A 37 11.98 -3.86 11.44
N ASN A 38 11.98 -2.77 12.21
CA ASN A 38 10.96 -2.53 13.22
C ASN A 38 9.72 -1.90 12.59
N ILE A 39 8.53 -2.39 12.95
CA ILE A 39 7.26 -1.74 12.61
C ILE A 39 6.91 -0.77 13.72
N LEU A 40 6.93 0.53 13.41
CA LEU A 40 6.51 1.58 14.34
C LEU A 40 4.99 1.74 14.36
N SER A 41 4.34 1.56 13.21
CA SER A 41 2.88 1.71 13.11
C SER A 41 2.31 0.98 11.90
N VAL A 42 1.06 0.53 12.02
CA VAL A 42 0.26 -0.01 10.92
C VAL A 42 -1.05 0.76 10.86
N SER A 43 -1.33 1.39 9.72
CA SER A 43 -2.50 2.21 9.50
C SER A 43 -3.32 1.65 8.31
N PRO A 44 -4.39 0.88 8.58
CA PRO A 44 -5.24 0.34 7.54
C PRO A 44 -6.20 1.40 7.00
N ILE A 45 -6.33 1.47 5.68
CA ILE A 45 -7.20 2.42 4.99
C ILE A 45 -8.24 1.64 4.20
N ARG A 46 -9.51 1.98 4.41
CA ARG A 46 -10.63 1.34 3.74
C ARG A 46 -11.32 2.38 2.89
N PHE A 47 -11.23 2.22 1.57
CA PHE A 47 -11.96 3.11 0.69
C PHE A 47 -13.45 2.83 0.85
N ASN A 48 -14.24 3.87 1.15
CA ASN A 48 -15.69 3.75 1.25
C ASN A 48 -16.32 3.78 -0.15
N ASP A 49 -15.85 2.89 -1.02
CA ASP A 49 -16.28 2.79 -2.41
C ASP A 49 -17.00 1.47 -2.70
N ILE A 50 -17.65 1.43 -3.86
CA ILE A 50 -18.42 0.26 -4.33
C ILE A 50 -17.56 -1.01 -4.46
N ASN A 51 -16.26 -0.84 -4.71
CA ASN A 51 -15.33 -1.94 -4.94
C ASN A 51 -14.65 -2.38 -3.66
N ARG A 52 -14.89 -1.73 -2.51
CA ARG A 52 -14.34 -2.11 -1.20
C ARG A 52 -12.83 -2.33 -1.27
N ARG A 53 -12.14 -1.49 -2.04
CA ARG A 53 -10.68 -1.53 -2.16
C ARG A 53 -10.08 -1.00 -0.84
N VAL A 54 -8.82 -1.32 -0.61
CA VAL A 54 -8.12 -0.96 0.62
C VAL A 54 -6.72 -0.48 0.29
N ALA A 55 -6.12 0.27 1.21
CA ALA A 55 -4.71 0.61 1.25
C ALA A 55 -4.15 0.32 2.64
N LEU A 56 -2.83 0.12 2.72
CA LEU A 56 -2.15 -0.18 3.96
C LEU A 56 -0.87 0.67 4.04
N LEU A 57 -0.83 1.55 5.03
CA LEU A 57 0.34 2.32 5.38
C LEU A 57 1.06 1.63 6.53
N VAL A 58 2.36 1.42 6.40
CA VAL A 58 3.22 0.89 7.46
C VAL A 58 4.37 1.86 7.67
N HIS A 59 4.53 2.30 8.90
CA HIS A 59 5.67 3.09 9.32
C HIS A 59 6.75 2.15 9.82
N LEU A 60 7.91 2.17 9.17
CA LEU A 60 9.03 1.27 9.39
C LEU A 60 10.24 2.04 9.89
N LEU A 61 11.00 1.41 10.78
CA LEU A 61 12.33 1.83 11.18
C LEU A 61 13.32 0.78 10.66
N LEU A 62 14.12 1.18 9.68
CA LEU A 62 15.16 0.38 9.05
C LEU A 62 16.38 0.27 9.97
N PRO A 63 17.30 -0.68 9.72
CA PRO A 63 18.64 -0.64 10.29
C PRO A 63 19.28 0.74 10.06
N GLU A 64 20.10 1.21 11.01
CA GLU A 64 20.68 2.58 11.02
C GLU A 64 19.71 3.70 11.43
N GLU A 65 18.61 3.36 12.13
CA GLU A 65 17.63 4.31 12.67
C GLU A 65 16.94 5.19 11.61
N GLN A 66 16.86 4.70 10.37
CA GLN A 66 16.20 5.41 9.27
C GLN A 66 14.72 5.06 9.20
N GLU A 67 13.85 6.06 9.27
CA GLU A 67 12.41 5.88 9.12
C GLU A 67 11.98 5.86 7.65
N VAL A 68 10.96 5.05 7.31
CA VAL A 68 10.29 5.05 6.00
C VAL A 68 8.81 4.75 6.12
N LEU A 69 7.99 5.47 5.35
CA LEU A 69 6.57 5.21 5.20
C LEU A 69 6.33 4.34 3.96
N LEU A 70 5.93 3.09 4.16
CA LEU A 70 5.54 2.19 3.07
C LEU A 70 4.02 2.19 2.91
N MET A 71 3.53 2.72 1.80
CA MET A 71 2.13 2.66 1.41
C MET A 71 1.93 1.63 0.31
N THR A 72 0.98 0.70 0.49
CA THR A 72 0.54 -0.19 -0.57
C THR A 72 -0.95 -0.14 -0.81
N THR A 73 -1.36 -0.25 -2.08
CA THR A 73 -2.78 -0.29 -2.48
C THR A 73 -2.98 -1.16 -3.71
N HIS A 74 -4.21 -1.63 -3.90
CA HIS A 74 -4.66 -2.26 -5.14
C HIS A 74 -5.90 -1.51 -5.61
N LEU A 75 -5.71 -0.58 -6.56
CA LEU A 75 -6.75 0.29 -7.07
C LEU A 75 -7.79 -0.49 -7.89
N THR A 76 -8.96 0.11 -8.10
CA THR A 76 -10.03 -0.46 -8.94
C THR A 76 -9.50 -0.82 -10.33
N TYR A 77 -9.87 -1.98 -10.87
CA TYR A 77 -9.48 -2.37 -12.23
C TYR A 77 -10.22 -1.54 -13.28
N TYR A 78 -9.54 -1.20 -14.38
CA TYR A 78 -10.13 -0.40 -15.44
C TYR A 78 -11.08 -1.23 -16.32
N SER A 79 -12.38 -0.91 -16.30
CA SER A 79 -13.32 -1.46 -17.30
C SER A 79 -14.27 -0.45 -17.93
N ASN A 80 -14.40 0.77 -17.37
CA ASN A 80 -15.23 1.85 -17.91
C ASN A 80 -14.83 3.22 -17.32
N TYR A 81 -15.53 4.28 -17.73
CA TYR A 81 -15.29 5.64 -17.24
C TYR A 81 -15.53 5.82 -15.73
N ILE A 82 -16.51 5.11 -15.14
CA ILE A 82 -16.77 5.13 -13.69
C ILE A 82 -15.54 4.60 -12.93
N HIS A 83 -14.94 3.51 -13.42
CA HIS A 83 -13.72 2.94 -12.83
C HIS A 83 -12.50 3.86 -12.94
N LYS A 84 -12.40 4.67 -14.00
CA LYS A 84 -11.38 5.74 -14.11
C LYS A 84 -11.54 6.75 -12.97
N PHE A 85 -12.76 7.25 -12.77
CA PHE A 85 -13.05 8.21 -11.71
C PHE A 85 -12.78 7.62 -10.32
N LEU A 86 -13.23 6.39 -10.07
CA LEU A 86 -12.99 5.70 -8.80
C LEU A 86 -11.50 5.51 -8.52
N ARG A 87 -10.70 5.06 -9.50
CA ARG A 87 -9.24 4.95 -9.33
C ARG A 87 -8.60 6.28 -8.95
N MET A 88 -9.01 7.37 -9.61
CA MET A 88 -8.49 8.71 -9.30
C MET A 88 -8.89 9.16 -7.88
N SER A 89 -10.13 8.91 -7.47
CA SER A 89 -10.59 9.19 -6.11
C SER A 89 -9.81 8.38 -5.07
N GLN A 90 -9.57 7.09 -5.32
CA GLN A 90 -8.80 6.22 -4.44
C GLN A 90 -7.35 6.70 -4.28
N ILE A 91 -6.65 7.05 -5.38
CA ILE A 91 -5.25 7.51 -5.27
C ILE A 91 -5.13 8.86 -4.57
N LYS A 92 -6.12 9.77 -4.76
CA LYS A 92 -6.19 11.02 -4.02
C LYS A 92 -6.41 10.78 -2.53
N GLN A 93 -7.26 9.82 -2.17
CA GLN A 93 -7.44 9.43 -0.77
C GLN A 93 -6.15 8.86 -0.19
N VAL A 94 -5.44 7.98 -0.92
CA VAL A 94 -4.12 7.47 -0.50
C VAL A 94 -3.16 8.62 -0.19
N ASN A 95 -3.04 9.61 -1.08
CA ASN A 95 -2.18 10.78 -0.84
C ASN A 95 -2.62 11.58 0.40
N SER A 96 -3.92 11.83 0.55
CA SER A 96 -4.47 12.53 1.71
C SER A 96 -4.19 11.80 3.03
N GLU A 97 -4.26 10.47 3.05
CA GLU A 97 -3.97 9.65 4.24
C GLU A 97 -2.48 9.67 4.59
N ILE A 98 -1.58 9.68 3.59
CA ILE A 98 -0.14 9.88 3.79
C ILE A 98 0.12 11.24 4.45
N GLU A 99 -0.39 12.32 3.85
CA GLU A 99 -0.20 13.69 4.35
C GLU A 99 -0.78 13.86 5.76
N SER A 100 -1.96 13.28 6.01
CA SER A 100 -2.62 13.28 7.32
C SER A 100 -1.78 12.54 8.36
N TYR A 101 -1.28 11.34 8.03
CA TYR A 101 -0.42 10.57 8.91
C TYR A 101 0.88 11.33 9.23
N GLN A 102 1.54 11.86 8.21
CA GLN A 102 2.78 12.62 8.38
C GLN A 102 2.58 13.83 9.29
N LYS A 103 1.52 14.60 9.07
CA LYS A 103 1.19 15.77 9.89
C LYS A 103 0.86 15.38 11.34
N LYS A 104 0.03 14.34 11.54
CA LYS A 104 -0.40 13.89 12.87
C LYS A 104 0.77 13.40 13.73
N ASN A 105 1.75 12.76 13.13
CA ASN A 105 2.89 12.17 13.83
C ASN A 105 4.18 13.02 13.73
N ASN A 106 4.12 14.19 13.10
CA ASN A 106 5.26 15.08 12.89
C ASN A 106 6.43 14.43 12.11
N VAL A 107 6.11 13.63 11.10
CA VAL A 107 7.05 12.86 10.26
C VAL A 107 6.98 13.28 8.78
N GLN A 108 6.76 14.57 8.52
CA GLN A 108 6.69 15.13 7.16
C GLN A 108 8.01 14.98 6.38
N HIS A 109 9.13 14.83 7.10
CA HIS A 109 10.45 14.63 6.53
C HIS A 109 10.74 13.15 6.17
N VAL A 110 9.95 12.21 6.69
CA VAL A 110 10.16 10.77 6.47
C VAL A 110 9.78 10.42 5.04
N PRO A 111 10.65 9.72 4.27
CA PRO A 111 10.40 9.38 2.89
C PRO A 111 9.22 8.41 2.75
N VAL A 112 8.50 8.54 1.65
CA VAL A 112 7.33 7.70 1.33
C VAL A 112 7.63 6.81 0.14
N VAL A 113 7.49 5.50 0.33
CA VAL A 113 7.50 4.50 -0.74
C VAL A 113 6.05 4.13 -1.04
N LEU A 114 5.56 4.53 -2.22
CA LEU A 114 4.24 4.15 -2.70
C LEU A 114 4.35 2.97 -3.68
N ALA A 115 3.66 1.89 -3.38
CA ALA A 115 3.72 0.66 -4.15
C ALA A 115 2.37 -0.05 -4.28
N GLY A 116 2.34 -1.14 -5.04
CA GLY A 116 1.13 -1.92 -5.30
C GLY A 116 0.65 -1.83 -6.75
N ASP A 117 -0.61 -2.22 -6.96
CA ASP A 117 -1.24 -2.31 -8.27
C ASP A 117 -2.19 -1.14 -8.51
N PHE A 118 -1.76 -0.20 -9.34
CA PHE A 118 -2.56 0.97 -9.73
C PHE A 118 -3.53 0.67 -10.88
N ASN A 119 -3.47 -0.53 -11.46
CA ASN A 119 -4.32 -0.96 -12.58
C ASN A 119 -4.36 0.04 -13.74
N GLY A 120 -3.23 0.69 -14.05
CA GLY A 120 -3.11 1.73 -15.07
C GLY A 120 -1.77 1.66 -15.80
N CYS A 121 -1.66 2.38 -16.92
CA CYS A 121 -0.43 2.48 -17.70
C CYS A 121 0.32 3.80 -17.39
N PRO A 122 1.60 3.93 -17.80
CA PRO A 122 2.38 5.17 -17.60
C PRO A 122 1.83 6.43 -18.27
N LYS A 123 0.75 6.33 -19.06
CA LYS A 123 0.07 7.47 -19.70
C LYS A 123 -1.29 7.79 -19.03
N ASP A 124 -1.65 7.05 -17.98
CA ASP A 124 -2.91 7.25 -17.25
C ASP A 124 -2.81 8.46 -16.32
N ALA A 125 -3.90 9.20 -16.13
CA ALA A 125 -3.98 10.33 -15.21
C ALA A 125 -3.55 9.96 -13.78
N VAL A 126 -3.79 8.73 -13.33
CA VAL A 126 -3.32 8.23 -12.02
C VAL A 126 -1.79 8.26 -11.95
N TYR A 127 -1.11 7.88 -13.03
CA TYR A 127 0.35 7.91 -13.08
C TYR A 127 0.87 9.35 -13.00
N ASN A 128 0.31 10.26 -13.81
CA ASN A 128 0.69 11.67 -13.80
C ASN A 128 0.50 12.28 -12.41
N TYR A 129 -0.64 12.01 -11.76
CA TYR A 129 -0.92 12.48 -10.41
C TYR A 129 0.13 12.02 -9.39
N VAL A 130 0.52 10.74 -9.43
CA VAL A 130 1.53 10.18 -8.51
C VAL A 130 2.90 10.82 -8.73
N VAL A 131 3.30 11.03 -9.99
CA VAL A 131 4.58 11.67 -10.35
C VAL A 131 4.59 13.14 -9.93
N GLU A 132 3.50 13.89 -10.18
CA GLU A 132 3.36 15.29 -9.77
C GLU A 132 3.44 15.48 -8.25
N LYS A 133 3.05 14.46 -7.47
CA LYS A 133 3.14 14.46 -6.01
C LYS A 133 4.51 14.05 -5.47
N GLY A 134 5.48 13.77 -6.34
CA GLY A 134 6.83 13.37 -5.92
C GLY A 134 6.90 11.97 -5.29
N LEU A 135 5.88 11.15 -5.47
CA LEU A 135 5.85 9.78 -4.94
C LEU A 135 6.58 8.85 -5.91
N CYS A 136 7.75 8.34 -5.49
CA CYS A 136 8.48 7.36 -6.29
C CYS A 136 7.78 6.00 -6.26
N ARG A 137 7.36 5.52 -7.43
CA ARG A 137 6.84 4.15 -7.58
C ARG A 137 8.01 3.17 -7.52
N HIS A 138 8.04 2.32 -6.51
CA HIS A 138 9.09 1.31 -6.39
C HIS A 138 8.51 -0.09 -6.18
N THR A 139 8.85 -1.02 -7.09
CA THR A 139 8.37 -2.40 -7.08
C THR A 139 9.42 -3.41 -6.60
N LYS A 140 10.65 -2.98 -6.32
CA LYS A 140 11.81 -3.88 -6.10
C LYS A 140 12.34 -3.97 -4.68
N LEU A 141 12.16 -2.95 -3.83
CA LEU A 141 12.68 -2.97 -2.44
C LEU A 141 11.82 -3.81 -1.47
N PHE A 142 10.54 -3.98 -1.79
CA PHE A 142 9.61 -4.79 -1.00
C PHE A 142 8.88 -5.77 -1.93
N THR A 143 8.87 -7.05 -1.59
CA THR A 143 8.02 -8.03 -2.31
C THR A 143 6.58 -7.80 -1.87
N ILE A 144 5.89 -6.94 -2.62
CA ILE A 144 4.47 -6.65 -2.41
C ILE A 144 3.68 -7.59 -3.31
N LYS A 145 3.01 -8.57 -2.69
CA LYS A 145 2.04 -9.42 -3.38
C LYS A 145 0.65 -8.94 -2.99
N SER A 146 -0.11 -8.45 -3.97
CA SER A 146 -1.56 -8.40 -3.83
C SER A 146 -2.03 -9.85 -3.69
N LEU A 147 -2.68 -10.19 -2.58
CA LEU A 147 -3.39 -11.44 -2.44
C LEU A 147 -4.65 -11.29 -3.28
N ALA A 148 -4.71 -11.96 -4.44
CA ALA A 148 -5.91 -12.12 -5.26
C ALA A 148 -6.58 -13.45 -4.91
#